data_AF-A0A1I2T3E5-F1
#
_entry.id   AF-A0A1I2T3E5-F1
#
_cell.length_a   1.000
_cell.length_b   1.000
_cell.length_c   1.000
_cell.angle_alpha   90.00
_cell.angle_beta   90.00
_cell.angle_gamma   90.00
#
_symmetry.space_group_name_H-M   'P 1'
#
loop_
_entity.id
_entity.type
_entity.pdbx_description
1 polymer ?
#
loop_
_entity_poly.entity_id
_entity_poly.type
_entity_poly.pdbx_seq_one_letter_code
_entity_poly.pdbx_strand_id
1 'polypeptide(L)'
;RTRAWKFELAALAVETGLEITVCHFPPGTSKWNRIEHRLFSHITMNWRGRPLTSHEVIVNSIAATTTHTGLTVRAELDTALYETGVRISDGQLNTLPLSRHDWHGDWNYTLHPQEHRRDGVLPIPPQNEAGPGRDWLTHPALTGIPHEQWDSLVTELAAARAAQRETDLQQRRGGDRQKTPAAGLYTGRRPGLTLVDRLLATILYQRFKLPQVVIAPLFTVTPVTLNRAISQTRRLLHDIGHAIEPAETQLATLDDLTDLTTHLGIPKPEIKTASY
;
A
#
# COMPACT_ATOMS: atom_id res chain seq x y z
N ARG A 1 12.50 4.06 -0.59
CA ARG A 1 12.89 5.50 -0.49
C ARG A 1 11.90 6.43 -1.20
N THR A 2 11.34 6.06 -2.36
CA THR A 2 10.36 6.87 -3.13
C THR A 2 9.06 7.26 -2.40
N ARG A 3 8.61 6.47 -1.41
CA ARG A 3 7.33 6.71 -0.73
C ARG A 3 7.41 7.84 0.31
N ALA A 4 8.39 7.76 1.21
CA ALA A 4 8.67 8.81 2.18
C ALA A 4 8.96 10.15 1.48
N TRP A 5 9.71 10.11 0.37
CA TRP A 5 9.93 11.30 -0.46
C TRP A 5 8.63 12.00 -0.88
N LYS A 6 7.67 11.27 -1.46
CA LYS A 6 6.38 11.87 -1.87
C LYS A 6 5.56 12.36 -0.69
N PHE A 7 5.59 11.63 0.42
CA PHE A 7 4.85 11.96 1.63
C PHE A 7 5.37 13.25 2.29
N GLU A 8 6.69 13.34 2.50
CA GLU A 8 7.31 14.54 3.07
C GLU A 8 7.28 15.73 2.11
N LEU A 9 7.36 15.52 0.79
CA LEU A 9 7.13 16.60 -0.16
C LEU A 9 5.70 17.15 -0.12
N ALA A 10 4.71 16.29 0.10
CA ALA A 10 3.33 16.74 0.28
C ALA A 10 3.21 17.56 1.58
N ALA A 11 3.92 17.16 2.63
CA ALA A 11 4.02 17.92 3.88
C ALA A 11 4.65 19.30 3.66
N LEU A 12 5.72 19.38 2.87
CA LEU A 12 6.37 20.63 2.49
C LEU A 12 5.46 21.51 1.62
N ALA A 13 4.70 20.93 0.68
CA ALA A 13 3.74 21.68 -0.14
C ALA A 13 2.70 22.38 0.76
N VAL A 14 2.18 21.68 1.77
CA VAL A 14 1.26 22.28 2.76
C VAL A 14 1.95 23.38 3.57
N GLU A 15 3.15 23.11 4.10
CA GLU A 15 3.90 24.08 4.93
C GLU A 15 4.20 25.38 4.17
N THR A 16 4.58 25.26 2.90
CA THR A 16 4.93 26.40 2.05
C THR A 16 3.72 27.05 1.38
N GLY A 17 2.58 26.36 1.32
CA GLY A 17 1.42 26.77 0.54
C GLY A 17 1.64 26.71 -0.98
N LEU A 18 2.72 26.07 -1.44
CA LEU A 18 3.10 26.02 -2.85
C LEU A 18 2.76 24.66 -3.47
N GLU A 19 2.37 24.69 -4.74
CA GLU A 19 2.37 23.48 -5.56
C GLU A 19 3.79 23.06 -5.88
N ILE A 20 4.10 21.78 -5.66
CA ILE A 20 5.43 21.23 -5.92
C ILE A 20 5.34 20.25 -7.08
N THR A 21 5.91 20.63 -8.22
CA THR A 21 6.05 19.76 -9.38
C THR A 21 7.40 19.05 -9.35
N VAL A 22 7.36 17.71 -9.41
CA VAL A 22 8.55 16.87 -9.49
C VAL A 22 8.67 16.29 -10.90
N CYS A 23 9.75 16.64 -11.59
CA CYS A 23 10.11 16.08 -12.89
C CYS A 23 11.41 15.28 -12.76
N HIS A 24 11.36 13.98 -13.08
CA HIS A 24 12.56 13.15 -12.98
C HIS A 24 13.33 13.08 -14.30
N PHE A 25 14.64 13.13 -14.17
CA PHE A 25 15.56 12.73 -15.23
C PHE A 25 15.46 11.21 -15.48
N PRO A 26 15.48 10.75 -16.75
CA PRO A 26 15.57 9.32 -17.04
C PRO A 26 16.81 8.66 -16.41
N PRO A 27 16.78 7.35 -16.12
CA PRO A 27 17.95 6.64 -15.63
C PRO A 27 19.19 6.86 -16.51
N GLY A 28 20.35 7.09 -15.89
CA GLY A 28 21.62 7.31 -16.61
C GLY A 28 21.78 8.72 -17.19
N THR A 29 20.86 9.65 -16.92
CA THR A 29 20.94 11.03 -17.45
C THR A 29 21.39 12.07 -16.42
N SER A 30 21.95 11.65 -15.28
CA SER A 30 22.44 12.57 -14.23
C SER A 30 23.51 13.54 -14.76
N LYS A 31 24.34 13.07 -15.71
CA LYS A 31 25.26 13.88 -16.52
C LYS A 31 24.59 15.11 -17.16
N TRP A 32 23.29 15.13 -17.41
CA TRP A 32 22.63 16.28 -18.02
C TRP A 32 22.06 17.25 -16.99
N ASN A 33 22.16 16.92 -15.70
CA ASN A 33 21.76 17.81 -14.63
C ASN A 33 22.71 19.00 -14.53
N ARG A 34 22.16 20.21 -14.68
CA ARG A 34 22.92 21.45 -14.61
C ARG A 34 23.65 21.62 -13.27
N ILE A 35 23.12 21.08 -12.17
CA ILE A 35 23.76 21.22 -10.85
C ILE A 35 25.08 20.44 -10.78
N GLU A 36 25.18 19.29 -11.46
CA GLU A 36 26.42 18.51 -11.53
C GLU A 36 27.53 19.33 -12.20
N HIS A 37 27.20 19.99 -13.31
CA HIS A 37 28.17 20.80 -14.07
C HIS A 37 28.46 22.17 -13.49
N ARG A 38 27.47 22.82 -12.89
CA ARG A 38 27.61 24.21 -12.43
C ARG A 38 28.06 24.31 -10.97
N LEU A 39 27.68 23.37 -10.12
CA LEU A 39 27.99 23.40 -8.69
C LEU A 39 29.00 22.32 -8.30
N PHE A 40 28.66 21.05 -8.53
CA PHE A 40 29.47 19.95 -7.98
C PHE A 40 30.86 19.84 -8.60
N SER A 41 31.03 20.13 -9.90
CA SER A 41 32.34 20.20 -10.56
C SER A 41 33.33 21.15 -9.85
N HIS A 42 32.85 22.35 -9.46
CA HIS A 42 33.65 23.35 -8.77
C HIS A 42 33.97 22.92 -7.33
N ILE A 43 33.00 22.32 -6.62
CA ILE A 43 33.23 21.75 -5.29
C ILE A 43 34.32 20.68 -5.35
N THR A 44 34.26 19.76 -6.32
CA THR A 44 35.27 18.71 -6.51
C THR A 44 36.66 19.28 -6.79
N MET A 45 36.76 20.35 -7.61
CA MET A 45 38.04 21.02 -7.86
C MET A 45 38.62 21.61 -6.57
N ASN A 46 37.79 22.19 -5.71
CA ASN A 46 38.20 22.73 -4.42
C ASN A 46 38.68 21.68 -3.41
N TRP A 47 38.22 20.44 -3.55
CA TRP A 47 38.65 19.32 -2.71
C TRP A 47 39.98 18.70 -3.18
N ARG A 48 40.49 19.08 -4.35
CA ARG A 48 41.67 18.44 -4.95
C ARG A 48 42.87 18.53 -4.00
N GLY A 49 43.41 17.36 -3.64
CA GLY A 49 44.59 17.25 -2.79
C GLY A 49 44.34 17.58 -1.31
N ARG A 50 43.08 17.75 -0.88
CA ARG A 50 42.71 18.00 0.52
C ARG A 50 42.13 16.73 1.15
N PRO A 51 42.75 16.17 2.20
CA PRO A 51 42.17 15.05 2.93
C PRO A 51 40.95 15.53 3.74
N LEU A 52 39.80 14.88 3.54
CA LEU A 52 38.53 15.20 4.20
C LEU A 52 38.45 14.51 5.58
N THR A 53 39.19 15.03 6.55
CA THR A 53 39.43 14.38 7.86
C THR A 53 38.35 14.65 8.91
N SER A 54 37.51 15.66 8.73
CA SER A 54 36.42 16.00 9.66
C SER A 54 35.24 16.66 8.93
N HIS A 55 34.06 16.68 9.57
CA HIS A 55 32.89 17.40 9.04
C HIS A 55 33.17 18.89 8.82
N GLU A 56 33.93 19.52 9.72
CA GLU A 56 34.33 20.92 9.59
C GLU A 56 35.19 21.15 8.34
N VAL A 57 36.20 20.29 8.10
CA VAL A 57 37.05 20.37 6.89
C VAL A 57 36.20 20.21 5.63
N ILE A 58 35.21 19.32 5.64
CA ILE A 58 34.29 19.10 4.51
C ILE A 58 33.45 20.37 4.27
N VAL A 59 32.77 20.89 5.29
CA VAL A 59 31.89 22.07 5.19
C VAL A 59 32.68 23.29 4.71
N ASN A 60 33.83 23.57 5.32
CA ASN A 60 34.69 24.69 4.94
C ASN A 60 35.22 24.54 3.51
N SER A 61 35.53 23.33 3.06
CA SER A 61 36.00 23.08 1.70
C SER A 61 34.90 23.28 0.65
N ILE A 62 33.65 22.92 0.98
CA ILE A 62 32.49 23.21 0.12
C ILE A 62 32.21 24.73 0.08
N ALA A 63 32.15 25.37 1.24
CA ALA A 63 31.84 26.81 1.36
C ALA A 63 32.88 27.71 0.69
N ALA A 64 34.14 27.28 0.60
CA ALA A 64 35.20 27.98 -0.11
C ALA A 64 35.01 28.00 -1.65
N THR A 65 33.98 27.33 -2.19
CA THR A 65 33.73 27.26 -3.63
C THR A 65 33.22 28.58 -4.17
N THR A 66 34.06 29.23 -4.96
CA THR A 66 33.74 30.46 -5.69
C THR A 66 34.22 30.39 -7.13
N THR A 67 33.57 31.10 -8.05
CA THR A 67 34.01 31.20 -9.45
C THR A 67 34.14 32.66 -9.88
N HIS A 68 34.97 32.93 -10.90
CA HIS A 68 35.08 34.27 -11.49
C HIS A 68 33.75 34.81 -12.05
N THR A 69 32.83 33.91 -12.41
CA THR A 69 31.49 34.24 -12.89
C THR A 69 30.47 34.50 -11.79
N GLY A 70 30.90 34.49 -10.51
CA GLY A 70 30.08 34.91 -9.37
C GLY A 70 29.34 33.79 -8.64
N LEU A 71 29.65 32.51 -8.87
CA LEU A 71 29.11 31.44 -8.01
C LEU A 71 29.69 31.60 -6.60
N THR A 72 28.84 31.55 -5.59
CA THR A 72 29.22 31.46 -4.17
C THR A 72 28.43 30.34 -3.53
N VAL A 73 29.10 29.45 -2.79
CA VAL A 73 28.46 28.29 -2.16
C VAL A 73 28.39 28.49 -0.65
N ARG A 74 27.19 28.31 -0.09
CA ARG A 74 27.00 28.19 1.36
C ARG A 74 26.83 26.70 1.69
N ALA A 75 27.55 26.24 2.71
CA ALA A 75 27.42 24.90 3.25
C ALA A 75 27.30 24.96 4.76
N GLU A 76 26.51 24.04 5.33
CA GLU A 76 26.24 23.96 6.75
C GLU A 76 26.16 22.49 7.15
N LEU A 77 26.58 22.17 8.37
CA LEU A 77 26.44 20.82 8.90
C LEU A 77 25.03 20.65 9.45
N ASP A 78 24.27 19.74 8.84
CA ASP A 78 23.02 19.29 9.41
C ASP A 78 23.28 18.28 10.53
N THR A 79 23.00 18.67 11.77
CA THR A 79 23.12 17.83 12.96
C THR A 79 21.80 17.17 13.36
N ALA A 80 20.74 17.32 12.56
CA ALA A 80 19.46 16.70 12.84
C ALA A 80 19.58 15.17 12.82
N LEU A 81 18.88 14.53 13.75
CA LEU A 81 18.76 13.09 13.79
C LEU A 81 17.52 12.67 12.99
N TYR A 82 17.76 11.95 11.90
CA TYR A 82 16.70 11.40 11.08
C TYR A 82 16.43 9.95 11.45
N GLU A 83 15.21 9.65 11.87
CA GLU A 83 14.80 8.28 12.12
C GLU A 83 14.91 7.44 10.84
N THR A 84 15.65 6.34 10.93
CA THR A 84 15.80 5.42 9.82
C THR A 84 14.71 4.35 9.85
N GLY A 85 14.29 3.88 8.69
CA GLY A 85 13.31 2.81 8.59
C GLY A 85 11.85 3.26 8.68
N VAL A 86 11.56 4.57 8.64
CA VAL A 86 10.21 5.11 8.47
C VAL A 86 9.58 4.50 7.21
N ARG A 87 8.43 3.84 7.38
CA ARG A 87 7.70 3.21 6.28
C ARG A 87 6.34 3.86 6.12
N ILE A 88 6.14 4.45 4.95
CA ILE A 88 4.85 4.98 4.52
C ILE A 88 4.03 3.86 3.89
N SER A 89 2.83 3.64 4.41
CA SER A 89 1.88 2.63 3.94
C SER A 89 1.23 2.96 2.59
N ASP A 90 0.51 1.99 2.01
CA ASP A 90 -0.27 2.17 0.78
C ASP A 90 -1.45 3.13 0.95
N GLY A 91 -2.19 3.03 2.06
CA GLY A 91 -3.28 3.96 2.35
C GLY A 91 -2.78 5.41 2.41
N GLN A 92 -1.71 5.67 3.16
CA GLN A 92 -1.11 7.01 3.27
C GLN A 92 -0.64 7.57 1.92
N LEU A 93 -0.11 6.72 1.05
CA LEU A 93 0.37 7.16 -0.26
C LEU A 93 -0.78 7.46 -1.23
N ASN A 94 -1.87 6.69 -1.15
CA ASN A 94 -3.06 6.88 -1.99
C ASN A 94 -3.85 8.14 -1.60
N THR A 95 -3.80 8.55 -0.33
CA THR A 95 -4.46 9.78 0.15
C THR A 95 -3.70 11.05 -0.17
N LEU A 96 -2.49 10.96 -0.76
CA LEU A 96 -1.74 12.17 -1.09
C LEU A 96 -2.45 12.97 -2.19
N PRO A 97 -2.52 14.31 -2.06
CA PRO A 97 -3.07 15.19 -3.09
C PRO A 97 -2.07 15.30 -4.26
N LEU A 98 -1.93 14.20 -5.01
CA LEU A 98 -0.95 14.01 -6.06
C LEU A 98 -1.64 13.86 -7.42
N SER A 99 -1.32 14.76 -8.34
CA SER A 99 -1.75 14.71 -9.74
C SER A 99 -0.60 14.22 -10.61
N ARG A 100 -0.82 13.14 -11.37
CA ARG A 100 0.20 12.60 -12.29
C ARG A 100 0.14 13.34 -13.61
N HIS A 101 1.31 13.59 -14.21
CA HIS A 101 1.38 14.21 -15.52
C HIS A 101 1.04 13.22 -16.64
N ASP A 102 0.47 13.70 -17.75
CA ASP A 102 0.12 12.87 -18.91
C ASP A 102 1.36 12.19 -19.51
N TRP A 103 2.48 12.92 -19.53
CA TRP A 103 3.76 12.42 -20.02
C TRP A 103 4.63 11.90 -18.86
N HIS A 104 4.82 10.57 -18.83
CA HIS A 104 5.54 9.85 -17.78
C HIS A 104 5.00 10.09 -16.36
N GLY A 105 3.68 10.01 -16.15
CA GLY A 105 3.01 10.18 -14.85
C GLY A 105 3.45 9.23 -13.73
N ASP A 106 4.19 8.17 -14.05
CA ASP A 106 4.86 7.32 -13.06
C ASP A 106 6.03 8.03 -12.37
N TRP A 107 6.67 8.94 -13.09
CA TRP A 107 7.84 9.69 -12.65
C TRP A 107 7.49 11.13 -12.35
N ASN A 108 6.67 11.75 -13.20
CA ASN A 108 6.36 13.17 -13.15
C ASN A 108 4.99 13.39 -12.50
N TYR A 109 4.96 14.23 -11.47
CA TYR A 109 3.75 14.49 -10.71
C TYR A 109 3.80 15.86 -10.04
N THR A 110 2.64 16.39 -9.70
CA THR A 110 2.47 17.61 -8.92
C THR A 110 1.78 17.28 -7.62
N LEU A 111 2.32 17.80 -6.52
CA LEU A 111 1.76 17.74 -5.19
C LEU A 111 1.12 19.08 -4.87
N HIS A 112 -0.16 19.06 -4.50
CA HIS A 112 -0.91 20.25 -4.17
C HIS A 112 -0.83 20.55 -2.66
N PRO A 113 -0.91 21.82 -2.24
CA PRO A 113 -0.84 22.23 -0.84
C PRO A 113 -2.15 21.91 -0.10
N GLN A 114 -2.47 20.63 0.03
CA GLN A 114 -3.67 20.15 0.72
C GLN A 114 -3.28 19.24 1.89
N GLU A 115 -3.96 19.44 3.02
CA GLU A 115 -3.76 18.60 4.20
C GLU A 115 -4.05 17.13 3.88
N HIS A 116 -3.13 16.28 4.30
CA HIS A 116 -3.24 14.83 4.26
C HIS A 116 -2.97 14.30 5.66
N ARG A 117 -3.67 13.24 6.05
CA ARG A 117 -3.62 12.70 7.42
C ARG A 117 -2.20 12.23 7.76
N ARG A 118 -1.54 12.93 8.69
CA ARG A 118 -0.20 12.59 9.20
C ARG A 118 -0.23 11.55 10.34
N ASP A 119 -1.32 11.52 11.10
CA ASP A 119 -1.42 10.72 12.32
C ASP A 119 -1.97 9.30 12.08
N GLY A 120 -1.15 8.31 12.40
CA GLY A 120 -1.42 7.32 13.46
C GLY A 120 -2.57 6.31 13.33
N VAL A 121 -3.55 6.51 12.45
CA VAL A 121 -4.48 5.43 12.10
C VAL A 121 -3.67 4.47 11.27
N LEU A 122 -3.34 3.31 11.86
CA LEU A 122 -2.83 2.17 11.11
C LEU A 122 -3.78 2.03 9.93
N PRO A 123 -3.32 2.22 8.68
CA PRO A 123 -4.19 2.05 7.53
C PRO A 123 -4.80 0.67 7.70
N ILE A 124 -6.12 0.59 7.56
CA ILE A 124 -6.78 -0.70 7.40
C ILE A 124 -5.95 -1.40 6.33
N PRO A 125 -5.25 -2.49 6.70
CA PRO A 125 -4.34 -3.09 5.75
C PRO A 125 -5.16 -3.43 4.51
N PRO A 126 -4.67 -3.25 3.27
CA PRO A 126 -5.49 -3.49 2.08
C PRO A 126 -6.04 -4.93 2.01
N GLN A 127 -5.52 -5.86 2.81
CA GLN A 127 -6.14 -7.16 3.01
C GLN A 127 -7.49 -7.12 3.76
N ASN A 128 -7.73 -6.16 4.64
CA ASN A 128 -8.93 -6.03 5.46
C ASN A 128 -10.05 -5.25 4.75
N GLU A 129 -9.86 -4.89 3.47
CA GLU A 129 -10.89 -4.31 2.61
C GLU A 129 -11.21 -5.26 1.46
N ALA A 130 -12.42 -5.13 0.91
CA ALA A 130 -12.77 -5.84 -0.32
C ALA A 130 -11.87 -5.35 -1.47
N GLY A 131 -11.58 -6.23 -2.42
CA GLY A 131 -10.84 -5.80 -3.60
C GLY A 131 -11.61 -4.75 -4.41
N PRO A 132 -10.93 -3.95 -5.26
CA PRO A 132 -11.58 -2.90 -6.04
C PRO A 132 -12.80 -3.41 -6.82
N GLY A 133 -13.95 -2.73 -6.65
CA GLY A 133 -15.21 -3.09 -7.31
C GLY A 133 -15.96 -4.27 -6.69
N ARG A 134 -15.55 -4.75 -5.51
CA ARG A 134 -16.21 -5.85 -4.78
C ARG A 134 -16.91 -5.41 -3.49
N ASP A 135 -16.97 -4.12 -3.20
CA ASP A 135 -17.57 -3.59 -1.96
C ASP A 135 -19.04 -4.02 -1.80
N TRP A 136 -19.79 -4.12 -2.89
CA TRP A 136 -21.19 -4.55 -2.89
C TRP A 136 -21.41 -5.96 -2.32
N LEU A 137 -20.39 -6.84 -2.35
CA LEU A 137 -20.47 -8.18 -1.76
C LEU A 137 -20.50 -8.15 -0.23
N THR A 138 -20.10 -7.05 0.40
CA THR A 138 -20.11 -6.88 1.86
C THR A 138 -21.51 -6.60 2.43
N HIS A 139 -22.52 -6.43 1.57
CA HIS A 139 -23.88 -6.10 1.98
C HIS A 139 -24.49 -7.18 2.92
N PRO A 140 -25.13 -6.80 4.04
CA PRO A 140 -25.64 -7.74 5.06
C PRO A 140 -26.59 -8.80 4.51
N ALA A 141 -27.39 -8.46 3.50
CA ALA A 141 -28.28 -9.42 2.86
C ALA A 141 -27.53 -10.56 2.14
N LEU A 142 -26.31 -10.30 1.65
CA LEU A 142 -25.44 -11.30 1.04
C LEU A 142 -24.59 -12.01 2.09
N THR A 143 -24.02 -11.27 3.04
CA THR A 143 -23.11 -11.84 4.03
C THR A 143 -23.82 -12.60 5.13
N GLY A 144 -25.08 -12.22 5.43
CA GLY A 144 -25.81 -12.63 6.63
C GLY A 144 -25.29 -11.97 7.91
N ILE A 145 -24.36 -11.02 7.80
CA ILE A 145 -23.65 -10.40 8.93
C ILE A 145 -24.08 -8.93 9.01
N PRO A 146 -24.63 -8.46 10.15
CA PRO A 146 -24.92 -7.05 10.37
C PRO A 146 -23.67 -6.18 10.23
N HIS A 147 -23.82 -4.96 9.71
CA HIS A 147 -22.69 -4.03 9.53
C HIS A 147 -21.88 -3.80 10.82
N GLU A 148 -22.55 -3.74 11.97
CA GLU A 148 -21.91 -3.58 13.28
C GLU A 148 -21.02 -4.77 13.68
N GLN A 149 -21.32 -5.97 13.19
CA GLN A 149 -20.56 -7.19 13.47
C GLN A 149 -19.47 -7.43 12.42
N TRP A 150 -19.63 -6.86 11.21
CA TRP A 150 -18.69 -7.04 10.10
C TRP A 150 -17.28 -6.56 10.45
N ASP A 151 -17.16 -5.34 10.98
CA ASP A 151 -15.85 -4.78 11.31
C ASP A 151 -15.16 -5.53 12.45
N SER A 152 -15.93 -5.99 13.45
CA SER A 152 -15.42 -6.84 14.54
C SER A 152 -14.90 -8.16 13.99
N LEU A 153 -15.69 -8.84 13.14
CA LEU A 153 -15.31 -10.10 12.52
C LEU A 153 -14.04 -9.96 11.66
N VAL A 154 -13.96 -8.91 10.84
CA VAL A 154 -12.77 -8.65 10.01
C VAL A 154 -11.55 -8.40 10.89
N THR A 155 -11.70 -7.68 12.01
CA THR A 155 -10.63 -7.41 12.98
C THR A 155 -10.14 -8.69 13.66
N GLU A 156 -11.06 -9.51 14.17
CA GLU A 156 -10.75 -10.79 14.82
C GLU A 156 -10.10 -11.77 13.83
N LEU A 157 -10.64 -11.88 12.63
CA LEU A 157 -10.09 -12.73 11.57
C LEU A 157 -8.69 -12.26 11.15
N ALA A 158 -8.46 -10.94 11.08
CA ALA A 158 -7.15 -10.38 10.78
C ALA A 158 -6.12 -10.68 11.87
N ALA A 159 -6.52 -10.59 13.15
CA ALA A 159 -5.68 -10.95 14.28
C ALA A 159 -5.32 -12.45 14.26
N ALA A 160 -6.31 -13.34 14.06
CA ALA A 160 -6.10 -14.78 13.94
C ALA A 160 -5.15 -15.12 12.78
N ARG A 161 -5.33 -14.46 11.62
CA ARG A 161 -4.46 -14.65 10.45
C ARG A 161 -3.03 -14.18 10.71
N ALA A 162 -2.86 -13.06 11.43
CA ALA A 162 -1.55 -12.54 11.80
C ALA A 162 -0.82 -13.50 12.74
N ALA A 163 -1.52 -14.04 13.74
CA ALA A 163 -1.00 -15.05 14.65
C ALA A 163 -0.54 -16.31 13.91
N GLN A 164 -1.39 -16.89 13.06
CA GLN A 164 -1.05 -18.06 12.25
C GLN A 164 0.18 -17.83 11.37
N ARG A 165 0.26 -16.66 10.73
CA ARG A 165 1.41 -16.29 9.90
C ARG A 165 2.69 -16.20 10.73
N GLU A 166 2.63 -15.65 11.94
CA GLU A 166 3.81 -15.55 12.80
C GLU A 166 4.27 -16.93 13.26
N THR A 167 3.36 -17.84 13.59
CA THR A 167 3.67 -19.25 13.88
C THR A 167 4.37 -19.94 12.71
N ASP A 168 3.82 -19.82 11.49
CA ASP A 168 4.43 -20.37 10.27
C ASP A 168 5.85 -19.82 10.06
N LEU A 169 6.05 -18.53 10.30
CA LEU A 169 7.35 -17.89 10.14
C LEU A 169 8.33 -18.27 11.25
N GLN A 170 7.88 -18.41 12.49
CA GLN A 170 8.71 -18.86 13.62
C GLN A 170 9.20 -20.28 13.38
N GLN A 171 8.33 -21.19 12.93
CA GLN A 171 8.70 -22.55 12.52
C GLN A 171 9.77 -22.54 11.42
N ARG A 172 9.63 -21.68 10.40
CA ARG A 172 10.62 -21.56 9.32
C ARG A 172 11.94 -20.94 9.76
N ARG A 173 11.91 -20.02 10.73
CA ARG A 173 13.10 -19.34 11.25
C ARG A 173 13.84 -20.17 12.30
N GLY A 174 13.18 -21.14 12.93
CA GLY A 174 13.75 -21.94 14.01
C GLY A 174 13.91 -21.18 15.33
N GLY A 175 13.18 -20.09 15.52
CA GLY A 175 13.29 -19.26 16.73
C GLY A 175 12.56 -17.93 16.63
N ASP A 176 12.66 -17.16 17.72
CA ASP A 176 12.01 -15.88 17.87
C ASP A 176 12.59 -14.80 16.94
N ARG A 177 11.73 -13.86 16.61
CA ARG A 177 12.07 -12.79 15.70
C ARG A 177 12.96 -11.74 16.38
N GLN A 178 14.10 -11.43 15.78
CA GLN A 178 15.05 -10.44 16.32
C GLN A 178 14.64 -8.96 16.11
N LYS A 179 13.68 -8.65 15.23
CA LYS A 179 13.22 -7.26 14.96
C LYS A 179 11.73 -7.17 14.64
N THR A 180 10.94 -6.54 15.49
CA THR A 180 9.49 -6.29 15.28
C THR A 180 9.27 -5.41 14.02
N PRO A 181 8.33 -5.73 13.12
CA PRO A 181 7.96 -4.79 12.07
C PRO A 181 7.17 -3.65 12.73
N ALA A 182 7.33 -2.41 12.25
CA ALA A 182 6.41 -1.35 12.65
C ALA A 182 4.96 -1.80 12.35
N ALA A 183 4.05 -1.51 13.29
CA ALA A 183 2.66 -1.96 13.23
C ALA A 183 1.98 -1.51 11.91
N GLY A 184 1.08 -2.35 11.38
CA GLY A 184 0.32 -2.05 10.14
C GLY A 184 1.06 -2.23 8.81
N LEU A 185 2.32 -2.70 8.82
CA LEU A 185 3.10 -2.83 7.58
C LEU A 185 3.07 -4.24 7.01
N TYR A 186 2.38 -4.38 5.87
CA TYR A 186 2.44 -5.58 5.05
C TYR A 186 3.85 -5.75 4.46
N THR A 187 4.59 -6.75 4.93
CA THR A 187 5.86 -7.18 4.33
C THR A 187 5.59 -8.37 3.41
N GLY A 188 5.51 -8.15 2.09
CA GLY A 188 5.37 -9.24 1.13
C GLY A 188 4.84 -8.82 -0.25
N ARG A 189 4.81 -9.76 -1.19
CA ARG A 189 4.06 -9.64 -2.44
C ARG A 189 2.57 -9.62 -2.10
N ARG A 190 1.83 -8.60 -2.56
CA ARG A 190 0.38 -8.50 -2.33
C ARG A 190 -0.29 -9.84 -2.66
N PRO A 191 -1.11 -10.40 -1.75
CA PRO A 191 -1.80 -11.63 -2.05
C PRO A 191 -2.83 -11.36 -3.14
N GLY A 192 -3.02 -12.30 -4.07
CA GLY A 192 -4.02 -12.15 -5.14
C GLY A 192 -5.46 -12.05 -4.65
N LEU A 193 -5.71 -12.33 -3.37
CA LEU A 193 -6.98 -12.13 -2.67
C LEU A 193 -6.72 -11.44 -1.34
N THR A 194 -7.47 -10.37 -1.05
CA THR A 194 -7.51 -9.73 0.27
C THR A 194 -8.09 -10.71 1.31
N LEU A 195 -7.88 -10.46 2.61
CA LEU A 195 -8.53 -11.25 3.67
C LEU A 195 -10.05 -11.17 3.57
N VAL A 196 -10.59 -9.99 3.28
CA VAL A 196 -12.03 -9.80 3.03
C VAL A 196 -12.49 -10.54 1.77
N ASP A 197 -11.75 -10.50 0.66
CA ASP A 197 -12.09 -11.27 -0.54
C ASP A 197 -12.15 -12.79 -0.24
N ARG A 198 -11.25 -13.29 0.62
CA ARG A 198 -11.27 -14.70 1.06
C ARG A 198 -12.48 -15.01 1.94
N LEU A 199 -12.85 -14.09 2.83
CA LEU A 199 -14.05 -14.20 3.66
C LEU A 199 -15.31 -14.21 2.79
N LEU A 200 -15.45 -13.24 1.89
CA LEU A 200 -16.57 -13.15 0.94
C LEU A 200 -16.69 -14.40 0.08
N ALA A 201 -15.59 -14.89 -0.51
CA ALA A 201 -15.59 -16.15 -1.25
C ALA A 201 -16.04 -17.35 -0.41
N THR A 202 -15.65 -17.38 0.87
CA THR A 202 -16.04 -18.44 1.81
C THR A 202 -17.52 -18.34 2.17
N ILE A 203 -18.05 -17.13 2.36
CA ILE A 203 -19.47 -16.89 2.61
C ILE A 203 -20.30 -17.32 1.39
N LEU A 204 -19.95 -16.89 0.18
CA LEU A 204 -20.65 -17.30 -1.04
C LEU A 204 -20.70 -18.83 -1.19
N TYR A 205 -19.58 -19.50 -0.90
CA TYR A 205 -19.49 -20.96 -0.95
C TYR A 205 -20.31 -21.66 0.15
N GLN A 206 -20.30 -21.16 1.39
CA GLN A 206 -20.96 -21.83 2.51
C GLN A 206 -22.44 -21.52 2.63
N ARG A 207 -22.79 -20.24 2.48
CA ARG A 207 -24.13 -19.70 2.71
C ARG A 207 -25.07 -20.07 1.56
N PHE A 208 -24.65 -19.83 0.33
CA PHE A 208 -25.47 -20.04 -0.87
C PHE A 208 -25.11 -21.30 -1.67
N LYS A 209 -24.10 -22.05 -1.24
CA LYS A 209 -23.59 -23.26 -1.93
C LYS A 209 -23.12 -23.02 -3.37
N LEU A 210 -22.71 -21.80 -3.73
CA LEU A 210 -22.20 -21.54 -5.08
C LEU A 210 -20.97 -22.42 -5.39
N PRO A 211 -20.92 -23.03 -6.58
CA PRO A 211 -19.75 -23.79 -7.00
C PRO A 211 -18.49 -22.92 -7.06
N GLN A 212 -17.34 -23.45 -6.62
CA GLN A 212 -16.07 -22.71 -6.61
C GLN A 212 -15.63 -22.25 -8.01
N VAL A 213 -16.01 -23.00 -9.06
CA VAL A 213 -15.75 -22.65 -10.46
C VAL A 213 -16.50 -21.38 -10.88
N VAL A 214 -17.66 -21.13 -10.28
CA VAL A 214 -18.51 -19.95 -10.53
C VAL A 214 -18.00 -18.74 -9.72
N ILE A 215 -17.52 -18.97 -8.50
CA ILE A 215 -16.99 -17.91 -7.64
C ILE A 215 -15.61 -17.42 -8.12
N ALA A 216 -14.75 -18.31 -8.62
CA ALA A 216 -13.35 -17.96 -8.91
C ALA A 216 -13.16 -16.80 -9.92
N PRO A 217 -13.95 -16.71 -11.02
CA PRO A 217 -13.93 -15.58 -11.93
C PRO A 217 -14.26 -14.23 -11.27
N LEU A 218 -15.18 -14.20 -10.31
CA LEU A 218 -15.59 -12.97 -9.58
C LEU A 218 -14.40 -12.30 -8.86
N PHE A 219 -13.45 -13.13 -8.42
CA PHE A 219 -12.26 -12.66 -7.73
C PHE A 219 -11.01 -12.67 -8.62
N THR A 220 -11.15 -12.92 -9.94
CA THR A 220 -10.02 -12.97 -10.90
C THR A 220 -8.94 -13.98 -10.51
N VAL A 221 -9.33 -15.12 -9.93
CA VAL A 221 -8.40 -16.18 -9.50
C VAL A 221 -8.77 -17.54 -10.09
N THR A 222 -7.86 -18.50 -9.99
CA THR A 222 -8.13 -19.89 -10.37
C THR A 222 -8.96 -20.62 -9.30
N PRO A 223 -9.79 -21.62 -9.68
CA PRO A 223 -10.55 -22.43 -8.71
C PRO A 223 -9.67 -23.09 -7.65
N VAL A 224 -8.45 -23.51 -8.02
CA VAL A 224 -7.45 -24.07 -7.09
C VAL A 224 -7.03 -23.05 -6.03
N THR A 225 -6.80 -21.80 -6.44
CA THR A 225 -6.45 -20.70 -5.52
C THR A 225 -7.62 -20.42 -4.58
N LEU A 226 -8.84 -20.40 -5.11
CA LEU A 226 -10.05 -20.19 -4.33
C LEU A 226 -10.30 -21.33 -3.32
N ASN A 227 -10.13 -22.58 -3.73
CA ASN A 227 -10.29 -23.75 -2.86
C ASN A 227 -9.35 -23.68 -1.64
N ARG A 228 -8.08 -23.33 -1.88
CA ARG A 228 -7.09 -23.13 -0.83
C ARG A 228 -7.49 -21.97 0.10
N ALA A 229 -7.95 -20.86 -0.48
CA ALA A 229 -8.41 -19.70 0.27
C ALA A 229 -9.61 -20.02 1.16
N ILE A 230 -10.63 -20.71 0.62
CA ILE A 230 -11.80 -21.16 1.37
C ILE A 230 -11.35 -22.08 2.51
N SER A 231 -10.55 -23.10 2.22
CA SER A 231 -10.08 -24.06 3.23
C SER A 231 -9.32 -23.39 4.38
N GLN A 232 -8.45 -22.42 4.08
CA GLN A 232 -7.72 -21.65 5.09
C GLN A 232 -8.66 -20.76 5.93
N THR A 233 -9.59 -20.08 5.27
CA THR A 233 -10.53 -19.16 5.94
C THR A 233 -11.50 -19.92 6.83
N ARG A 234 -11.95 -21.12 6.43
CA ARG A 234 -12.80 -22.00 7.27
C ARG A 234 -12.13 -22.37 8.59
N ARG A 235 -10.82 -22.66 8.56
CA ARG A 235 -10.06 -22.97 9.77
C ARG A 235 -9.99 -21.74 10.68
N LEU A 236 -9.66 -20.58 10.12
CA LEU A 236 -9.61 -19.33 10.90
C LEU A 236 -10.97 -18.96 11.50
N LEU A 237 -12.06 -19.12 10.75
CA LEU A 237 -13.43 -18.91 11.26
C LEU A 237 -13.77 -19.85 12.41
N HIS A 238 -13.37 -21.13 12.29
CA HIS A 238 -13.52 -22.10 13.37
C HIS A 238 -12.69 -21.71 14.60
N ASP A 239 -11.44 -21.28 14.41
CA ASP A 239 -10.54 -20.88 15.50
C ASP A 239 -11.07 -19.67 16.28
N ILE A 240 -11.75 -18.73 15.61
CA ILE A 240 -12.40 -17.58 16.25
C ILE A 240 -13.86 -17.86 16.69
N GLY A 241 -14.35 -19.09 16.48
CA GLY A 241 -15.71 -19.49 16.90
C GLY A 241 -16.86 -18.91 16.08
N HIS A 242 -16.59 -18.42 14.86
CA HIS A 242 -17.63 -17.84 13.98
C HIS A 242 -18.16 -18.86 12.98
N ALA A 243 -19.48 -19.08 12.99
CA ALA A 243 -20.18 -19.93 12.02
C ALA A 243 -20.94 -19.07 11.00
N ILE A 244 -20.83 -19.42 9.71
CA ILE A 244 -21.59 -18.77 8.65
C ILE A 244 -22.93 -19.48 8.52
N GLU A 245 -24.02 -18.76 8.82
CA GLU A 245 -25.37 -19.28 8.70
C GLU A 245 -25.72 -19.56 7.23
N PRO A 246 -26.29 -20.75 6.89
CA PRO A 246 -26.74 -21.06 5.55
C PRO A 246 -27.93 -20.19 5.14
N ALA A 247 -27.99 -19.80 3.87
CA ALA A 247 -29.18 -19.19 3.31
C ALA A 247 -30.18 -20.28 2.90
N GLU A 248 -31.47 -19.93 2.91
CA GLU A 248 -32.52 -20.81 2.40
C GLU A 248 -32.40 -21.02 0.89
N THR A 249 -31.89 -20.02 0.17
CA THR A 249 -31.70 -20.04 -1.28
C THR A 249 -30.32 -20.58 -1.64
N GLN A 250 -30.27 -21.61 -2.49
CA GLN A 250 -29.05 -22.05 -3.15
C GLN A 250 -28.93 -21.38 -4.50
N LEU A 251 -27.72 -20.99 -4.88
CA LEU A 251 -27.43 -20.38 -6.18
C LEU A 251 -26.46 -21.27 -6.96
N ALA A 252 -26.73 -21.49 -8.24
CA ALA A 252 -25.92 -22.32 -9.11
C ALA A 252 -25.00 -21.50 -10.03
N THR A 253 -25.40 -20.27 -10.37
CA THR A 253 -24.71 -19.41 -11.35
C THR A 253 -24.42 -18.00 -10.84
N LEU A 254 -23.59 -17.23 -11.58
CA LEU A 254 -23.40 -15.80 -11.31
C LEU A 254 -24.64 -14.97 -11.70
N ASP A 255 -25.48 -15.48 -12.59
CA ASP A 255 -26.73 -14.83 -12.98
C ASP A 255 -27.74 -14.91 -11.83
N ASP A 256 -27.86 -16.07 -11.16
CA ASP A 256 -28.69 -16.22 -9.96
C ASP A 256 -28.27 -15.25 -8.85
N LEU A 257 -26.95 -15.07 -8.66
CA LEU A 257 -26.41 -14.09 -7.72
C LEU A 257 -26.76 -12.66 -8.15
N THR A 258 -26.75 -12.39 -9.46
CA THR A 258 -27.09 -11.08 -10.02
C THR A 258 -28.59 -10.78 -9.85
N ASP A 259 -29.46 -11.74 -10.10
CA ASP A 259 -30.90 -11.62 -9.89
C ASP A 259 -31.23 -11.38 -8.42
N LEU A 260 -30.58 -12.11 -7.51
CA LEU A 260 -30.69 -11.89 -6.07
C LEU A 260 -30.29 -10.46 -5.68
N THR A 261 -29.15 -9.97 -6.18
CA THR A 261 -28.69 -8.60 -5.87
C THR A 261 -29.63 -7.52 -6.40
N THR A 262 -30.21 -7.76 -7.58
CA THR A 262 -31.18 -6.85 -8.21
C THR A 262 -32.47 -6.80 -7.40
N HIS A 263 -32.97 -7.97 -6.96
CA HIS A 263 -34.14 -8.06 -6.10
C HIS A 263 -33.94 -7.35 -4.75
N LEU A 264 -32.72 -7.39 -4.21
CA LEU A 264 -32.34 -6.73 -2.97
C LEU A 264 -31.97 -5.24 -3.13
N GLY A 265 -31.99 -4.70 -4.35
CA GLY A 265 -31.65 -3.30 -4.62
C GLY A 265 -30.19 -2.94 -4.36
N ILE A 266 -29.27 -3.92 -4.42
CA ILE A 266 -27.85 -3.71 -4.15
C ILE A 266 -27.17 -3.12 -5.40
N PRO A 267 -26.60 -1.91 -5.35
CA PRO A 267 -25.93 -1.32 -6.50
C PRO A 267 -24.65 -2.09 -6.83
N LYS A 268 -24.62 -2.68 -8.01
CA LYS A 268 -23.55 -3.55 -8.50
C LYS A 268 -22.76 -2.84 -9.63
N PRO A 269 -21.42 -2.94 -9.67
CA PRO A 269 -20.64 -2.58 -10.85
C PRO A 269 -20.76 -3.67 -11.93
N GLU A 270 -20.76 -3.29 -13.22
CA GLU A 270 -20.77 -4.24 -14.36
C GLU A 270 -19.76 -5.38 -14.13
N ILE A 271 -20.25 -6.60 -13.86
CA ILE A 271 -19.39 -7.78 -13.86
C ILE A 271 -19.08 -8.03 -15.34
N LYS A 272 -17.92 -7.56 -15.79
CA LYS A 272 -17.37 -7.99 -17.07
C LYS A 272 -17.01 -9.46 -16.92
N THR A 273 -17.92 -10.33 -17.34
CA THR A 273 -17.60 -11.74 -17.58
C THR A 273 -16.46 -11.75 -18.58
N ALA A 274 -15.26 -12.12 -18.14
CA ALA A 274 -14.17 -12.36 -19.07
C ALA A 274 -14.62 -13.54 -19.96
N SER A 275 -15.00 -13.26 -21.20
CA SER A 275 -15.11 -14.30 -22.22
C SER A 275 -13.78 -15.02 -22.29
N TYR A 276 -13.84 -16.34 -22.17
CA TYR A 276 -12.73 -17.28 -22.32
C TYR A 276 -11.97 -17.07 -23.62
#